data_AF-A0A0P9HK31-F1
#
_entry.id   AF-A0A0P9HK31-F1
#
_cell.length_a   1.000
_cell.length_b   1.000
_cell.length_c   1.000
_cell.angle_alpha   90.00
_cell.angle_beta   90.00
_cell.angle_gamma   90.00
#
_symmetry.space_group_name_H-M   'P 1'
#
loop_
_entity.id
_entity.type
_entity.pdbx_description
1 polymer ?
#
loop_
_entity_poly.entity_id
_entity_poly.type
_entity_poly.pdbx_seq_one_letter_code
_entity_poly.pdbx_strand_id
1 'polypeptide(L)'
;FSEQTAYLMTDMMRTVITSGTATDLMKNFKHYGKMPIVGKTGSTQDDADAWFMGYTPDITLGVWVGYDQPIHKLSKKTGGTNRAKNIFALVLDDAINKKPELFPTKEFKRPENIVEATVSSLSGKLPSEATSKAGKLVTDVFNKKFVPTEEDNVMVSLPIITYNGINYIAQDGTPSEFVQQKSVIKREKPLGTLFKELANAMERVKADRRRSLDFYRPKDYQDEAPAETDPRTD
;
A
#
# COMPACT_ATOMS: atom_id res chain seq x y z
N PHE A 1 18.84 1.96 13.45
CA PHE A 1 17.91 0.84 13.23
C PHE A 1 18.68 -0.48 13.24
N SER A 2 18.05 -1.62 13.53
CA SER A 2 18.70 -2.94 13.39
C SER A 2 19.00 -3.26 11.93
N GLU A 3 19.93 -4.18 11.65
CA GLU A 3 20.21 -4.62 10.27
C GLU A 3 18.96 -5.16 9.58
N GLN A 4 18.14 -5.94 10.30
CA GLN A 4 16.88 -6.47 9.79
C GLN A 4 15.91 -5.36 9.43
N THR A 5 15.76 -4.35 10.30
CA THR A 5 14.91 -3.19 9.99
C THR A 5 15.41 -2.43 8.77
N ALA A 6 16.73 -2.20 8.66
CA ALA A 6 17.31 -1.51 7.51
C ALA A 6 17.11 -2.30 6.21
N TYR A 7 17.24 -3.62 6.25
CA TYR A 7 16.95 -4.49 5.10
C TYR A 7 15.48 -4.44 4.69
N LEU A 8 14.55 -4.55 5.65
CA LEU A 8 13.11 -4.43 5.35
C LEU A 8 12.75 -3.06 4.76
N MET A 9 13.34 -1.98 5.28
CA MET A 9 13.17 -0.63 4.69
C MET A 9 13.72 -0.57 3.27
N THR A 10 14.88 -1.18 3.02
CA THR A 10 15.50 -1.29 1.69
C THR A 10 14.58 -2.05 0.73
N ASP A 11 14.01 -3.16 1.19
CA ASP A 11 13.10 -3.98 0.40
C ASP A 11 11.81 -3.21 0.05
N MET A 12 11.20 -2.53 1.01
CA MET A 12 10.07 -1.63 0.76
C MET A 12 10.41 -0.50 -0.23
N MET A 13 11.60 0.09 -0.14
CA MET A 13 12.06 1.13 -1.08
C MET A 13 12.37 0.58 -2.47
N ARG A 14 12.62 -0.73 -2.62
CA ARG A 14 12.71 -1.38 -3.94
C ARG A 14 11.38 -1.31 -4.68
N THR A 15 10.28 -1.51 -3.97
CA THR A 15 8.91 -1.47 -4.51
C THR A 15 8.55 -0.11 -5.12
N VAL A 16 9.13 0.98 -4.61
CA VAL A 16 8.95 2.33 -5.19
C VAL A 16 9.39 2.37 -6.67
N ILE A 17 10.43 1.61 -7.01
CA ILE A 17 10.99 1.52 -8.36
C ILE A 17 10.34 0.40 -9.17
N THR A 18 10.04 -0.76 -8.57
CA THR A 18 9.51 -1.90 -9.34
C THR A 18 8.03 -1.77 -9.69
N SER A 19 7.22 -1.14 -8.83
CA SER A 19 5.78 -1.00 -9.03
C SER A 19 5.17 0.31 -8.50
N GLY A 20 5.99 1.20 -7.93
CA GLY A 20 5.56 2.45 -7.33
C GLY A 20 5.74 3.71 -8.21
N THR A 21 6.05 4.82 -7.56
CA THR A 21 6.10 6.17 -8.15
C THR A 21 7.35 6.45 -8.99
N ALA A 22 8.35 5.57 -8.97
CA ALA A 22 9.61 5.72 -9.69
C ALA A 22 9.84 4.59 -10.71
N THR A 23 8.77 3.98 -11.24
CA THR A 23 8.82 2.89 -12.21
C THR A 23 9.47 3.23 -13.54
N ASP A 24 9.53 4.52 -13.89
CA ASP A 24 10.29 5.04 -15.02
C ASP A 24 11.81 4.84 -14.88
N LEU A 25 12.34 4.72 -13.66
CA LEU A 25 13.75 4.38 -13.46
C LEU A 25 14.10 2.99 -14.01
N MET A 26 13.16 2.05 -14.08
CA MET A 26 13.40 0.75 -14.72
C MET A 26 13.79 0.87 -16.20
N LYS A 27 13.41 1.98 -16.84
CA LYS A 27 13.73 2.28 -18.24
C LYS A 27 14.85 3.32 -18.37
N ASN A 28 14.85 4.34 -17.50
CA ASN A 28 15.71 5.50 -17.64
C ASN A 28 17.09 5.32 -16.99
N PHE A 29 17.24 4.43 -16.02
CA PHE A 29 18.53 4.09 -15.41
C PHE A 29 19.17 2.96 -16.21
N LYS A 30 20.27 3.24 -16.93
CA LYS A 30 20.88 2.30 -17.88
C LYS A 30 21.47 1.06 -17.21
N HIS A 31 21.80 1.16 -15.93
CA HIS A 31 22.30 0.05 -15.12
C HIS A 31 21.20 -0.68 -14.34
N TYR A 32 19.92 -0.41 -14.61
CA TYR A 32 18.83 -1.16 -13.98
C TYR A 32 18.97 -2.67 -14.25
N GLY A 33 18.79 -3.47 -13.20
CA GLY A 33 19.03 -4.93 -13.23
C GLY A 33 20.50 -5.35 -13.15
N LYS A 34 21.47 -4.42 -13.30
CA LYS A 34 22.91 -4.68 -13.13
C LYS A 34 23.46 -4.07 -11.83
N MET A 35 22.92 -2.94 -11.42
CA MET A 35 23.23 -2.27 -10.16
C MET A 35 21.97 -2.20 -9.31
N PRO A 36 21.98 -2.73 -8.08
CA PRO A 36 20.85 -2.58 -7.17
C PRO A 36 20.65 -1.11 -6.81
N ILE A 37 19.43 -0.62 -7.05
CA ILE A 37 18.99 0.71 -6.64
C ILE A 37 17.67 0.61 -5.88
N VAL A 38 17.53 1.45 -4.87
CA VAL A 38 16.26 1.68 -4.16
C VAL A 38 16.12 3.18 -3.91
N GLY A 39 14.92 3.64 -3.60
CA GLY A 39 14.74 5.03 -3.23
C GLY A 39 13.31 5.44 -2.96
N LYS A 40 13.12 6.72 -2.73
CA LYS A 40 11.82 7.31 -2.44
C LYS A 40 11.65 8.66 -3.11
N THR A 41 10.47 8.86 -3.69
CA THR A 41 10.02 10.15 -4.19
C THR A 41 9.46 11.02 -3.05
N GLY A 42 9.74 12.32 -3.09
CA GLY A 42 9.08 13.34 -2.28
C GLY A 42 8.62 14.50 -3.15
N SER A 43 7.48 15.09 -2.83
CA SER A 43 6.98 16.30 -3.50
C SER A 43 6.29 17.19 -2.47
N THR A 44 6.42 18.50 -2.62
CA THR A 44 5.62 19.46 -1.86
C THR A 44 4.26 19.70 -2.53
N GLN A 45 3.39 20.45 -1.86
CA GLN A 45 2.09 20.82 -2.41
C GLN A 45 2.26 21.66 -3.68
N ASP A 46 1.30 21.53 -4.60
CA ASP A 46 1.29 22.22 -5.89
C ASP A 46 2.53 21.98 -6.76
N ASP A 47 3.25 20.87 -6.56
CA ASP A 47 4.48 20.52 -7.29
C ASP A 47 5.54 21.65 -7.23
N ALA A 48 5.67 22.35 -6.10
CA ALA A 48 6.69 23.41 -5.95
C ALA A 48 8.11 22.83 -5.92
N ASP A 49 8.28 21.71 -5.23
CA ASP A 49 9.53 20.98 -5.05
C ASP A 49 9.34 19.51 -5.35
N ALA A 50 10.40 18.90 -5.86
CA ALA A 50 10.51 17.46 -6.05
C ALA A 50 11.85 16.95 -5.50
N TRP A 51 11.79 15.80 -4.85
CA TRP A 51 12.93 15.07 -4.33
C TRP A 51 12.92 13.64 -4.85
N PHE A 52 14.11 13.13 -5.14
CA PHE A 52 14.34 11.71 -5.19
C PHE A 52 15.58 11.38 -4.35
N MET A 53 15.37 10.61 -3.30
CA MET A 53 16.43 10.11 -2.43
C MET A 53 16.59 8.64 -2.74
N GLY A 54 17.77 8.21 -3.20
CA GLY A 54 18.03 6.82 -3.53
C GLY A 54 19.45 6.40 -3.19
N TYR A 55 19.68 5.10 -3.18
CA TYR A 55 21.00 4.56 -2.89
C TYR A 55 21.23 3.20 -3.55
N THR A 56 22.51 2.93 -3.81
CA THR A 56 23.09 1.60 -4.01
C THR A 56 23.63 1.10 -2.66
N PRO A 57 24.12 -0.13 -2.53
CA PRO A 57 24.75 -0.59 -1.29
C PRO A 57 25.96 0.27 -0.87
N ASP A 58 26.62 0.95 -1.81
CA ASP A 58 27.85 1.69 -1.57
C ASP A 58 27.67 3.23 -1.54
N ILE A 59 26.67 3.77 -2.26
CA ILE A 59 26.51 5.21 -2.47
C ILE A 59 25.05 5.63 -2.27
N THR A 60 24.85 6.73 -1.53
CA THR A 60 23.57 7.46 -1.45
C THR A 60 23.62 8.72 -2.29
N LEU A 61 22.57 8.97 -3.06
CA LEU A 61 22.38 10.17 -3.88
C LEU A 61 20.99 10.76 -3.64
N GLY A 62 20.97 12.04 -3.27
CA GLY A 62 19.75 12.84 -3.16
C GLY A 62 19.71 13.88 -4.26
N VAL A 63 18.57 14.01 -4.92
CA VAL A 63 18.33 15.06 -5.91
C VAL A 63 17.09 15.84 -5.50
N TRP A 64 17.26 17.15 -5.41
CA TRP A 64 16.18 18.12 -5.29
C TRP A 64 16.07 18.94 -6.58
N VAL A 65 14.83 19.26 -6.95
CA VAL A 65 14.51 20.19 -8.02
C VAL A 65 13.39 21.11 -7.53
N GLY A 66 13.59 22.40 -7.68
CA GLY A 66 12.63 23.44 -7.36
C GLY A 66 13.06 24.77 -7.99
N TYR A 67 12.25 25.80 -7.77
CA TYR A 67 12.61 27.17 -8.07
C TYR A 67 12.98 27.89 -6.78
N ASP A 68 13.84 28.90 -6.86
CA ASP A 68 14.21 29.73 -5.70
C ASP A 68 12.98 30.38 -5.04
N GLN A 69 11.96 30.72 -5.84
CA GLN A 69 10.69 31.23 -5.37
C GLN A 69 9.55 30.23 -5.60
N PRO A 70 8.82 29.82 -4.54
CA PRO A 70 7.81 28.77 -4.63
C PRO A 70 6.53 29.20 -5.35
N ILE A 71 6.42 30.45 -5.81
CA ILE A 71 5.35 30.90 -6.71
C ILE A 71 5.47 30.22 -8.08
N HIS A 72 6.69 29.87 -8.48
CA HIS A 72 6.94 29.09 -9.68
C HIS A 72 6.85 27.60 -9.34
N LYS A 73 6.08 26.86 -10.15
CA LYS A 73 5.78 25.45 -9.92
C LYS A 73 6.40 24.57 -11.00
N LEU A 74 6.73 23.33 -10.66
CA LEU A 74 7.26 22.37 -11.60
C LEU A 74 6.14 21.94 -12.58
N SER A 75 6.19 22.48 -13.79
CA SER A 75 5.18 22.18 -14.80
C SER A 75 5.27 20.75 -15.32
N LYS A 76 4.15 20.02 -15.32
CA LYS A 76 4.04 18.70 -15.96
C LYS A 76 4.43 18.73 -17.45
N LYS A 77 4.18 19.85 -18.15
CA LYS A 77 4.56 20.02 -19.57
C LYS A 77 6.06 19.89 -19.81
N THR A 78 6.87 20.14 -18.78
CA THR A 78 8.33 20.09 -18.86
C THR A 78 8.89 18.99 -17.95
N GLY A 79 8.09 17.98 -17.60
CA GLY A 79 8.50 16.82 -16.81
C GLY A 79 8.13 16.88 -15.32
N GLY A 80 7.72 18.04 -14.80
CA GLY A 80 7.22 18.19 -13.42
C GLY A 80 8.15 17.58 -12.37
N THR A 81 7.54 16.87 -11.41
CA THR A 81 8.25 16.19 -10.31
C THR A 81 9.14 15.03 -10.78
N ASN A 82 8.97 14.53 -12.00
CA ASN A 82 9.82 13.46 -12.54
C ASN A 82 11.26 13.92 -12.80
N ARG A 83 11.51 15.24 -12.85
CA ARG A 83 12.86 15.79 -13.07
C ARG A 83 13.87 15.28 -12.05
N ALA A 84 13.49 15.19 -10.77
CA ALA A 84 14.40 14.76 -9.71
C ALA A 84 14.93 13.32 -9.95
N LYS A 85 14.04 12.38 -10.25
CA LYS A 85 14.42 10.98 -10.55
C LYS A 85 15.16 10.83 -11.88
N ASN A 86 14.82 11.62 -12.91
CA ASN A 86 15.56 11.60 -14.17
C ASN A 86 17.01 12.10 -13.99
N ILE A 87 17.20 13.17 -13.23
CA ILE A 87 18.55 13.67 -12.90
C ILE A 87 19.30 12.65 -12.05
N PHE A 88 18.64 12.02 -11.07
CA PHE A 88 19.24 10.93 -10.29
C PHE A 88 19.78 9.82 -11.19
N ALA A 89 18.99 9.35 -12.16
CA ALA A 89 19.42 8.30 -13.09
C ALA A 89 20.65 8.72 -13.90
N LEU A 90 20.64 9.93 -14.46
CA LEU A 90 21.74 10.46 -15.27
C LEU A 90 23.05 10.58 -14.47
N VAL A 91 22.97 11.14 -13.26
CA VAL A 91 24.13 11.35 -12.39
C VAL A 91 24.69 10.00 -11.93
N LEU A 92 23.82 9.08 -11.50
CA LEU A 92 24.26 7.77 -11.03
C LEU A 92 24.84 6.91 -12.16
N ASP A 93 24.22 6.93 -13.36
CA ASP A 93 24.78 6.26 -14.55
C ASP A 93 26.18 6.79 -14.89
N ASP A 94 26.37 8.12 -14.87
CA ASP A 94 27.66 8.74 -15.14
C ASP A 94 28.71 8.39 -14.08
N ALA A 95 28.32 8.40 -12.80
CA ALA A 95 29.17 8.00 -11.69
C ALA A 95 29.62 6.54 -11.82
N ILE A 96 28.70 5.60 -12.13
CA ILE A 96 29.03 4.18 -12.31
C ILE A 96 29.99 4.00 -13.49
N ASN A 97 29.78 4.70 -14.60
CA ASN A 97 30.63 4.56 -15.79
C ASN A 97 32.03 5.13 -15.59
N LYS A 98 32.16 6.28 -14.90
CA LYS A 98 33.44 6.97 -14.70
C LYS A 98 34.24 6.44 -13.51
N LYS A 99 33.54 5.93 -12.49
CA LYS A 99 34.11 5.52 -11.22
C LYS A 99 33.53 4.17 -10.75
N PRO A 100 33.65 3.09 -11.56
CA PRO A 100 33.09 1.79 -11.22
C PRO A 100 33.64 1.21 -9.91
N GLU A 101 34.84 1.60 -9.50
CA GLU A 101 35.49 1.21 -8.24
C GLU A 101 34.73 1.69 -6.99
N LEU A 102 33.87 2.71 -7.10
CA LEU A 102 33.02 3.19 -6.00
C LEU A 102 31.78 2.32 -5.79
N PHE A 103 31.54 1.34 -6.67
CA PHE A 103 30.36 0.47 -6.64
C PHE A 103 30.76 -1.02 -6.60
N PRO A 104 31.61 -1.45 -5.64
CA PRO A 104 32.07 -2.84 -5.58
C PRO A 104 30.92 -3.81 -5.26
N THR A 105 29.89 -3.38 -4.54
CA THR A 105 28.82 -4.24 -4.04
C THR A 105 27.67 -4.34 -5.03
N LYS A 106 27.30 -5.57 -5.43
CA LYS A 106 26.29 -5.82 -6.48
C LYS A 106 24.93 -6.26 -5.96
N GLU A 107 24.75 -6.36 -4.64
CA GLU A 107 23.49 -6.72 -4.02
C GLU A 107 23.34 -6.13 -2.61
N PHE A 108 22.11 -5.98 -2.14
CA PHE A 108 21.87 -5.63 -0.74
C PHE A 108 21.95 -6.90 0.11
N LYS A 109 22.92 -6.97 1.03
CA LYS A 109 23.11 -8.14 1.88
C LYS A 109 21.87 -8.38 2.76
N ARG A 110 21.25 -9.54 2.61
CA ARG A 110 20.16 -10.00 3.49
C ARG A 110 20.75 -10.44 4.84
N PRO A 111 20.37 -9.80 5.97
CA PRO A 111 20.85 -10.20 7.28
C PRO A 111 20.19 -11.50 7.73
N GLU A 112 20.80 -12.16 8.72
CA GLU A 112 20.22 -13.32 9.36
C GLU A 112 18.86 -12.99 10.00
N ASN A 113 18.02 -14.02 10.16
CA ASN A 113 16.68 -13.91 10.74
C ASN A 113 15.69 -13.04 9.93
N ILE A 114 15.97 -12.79 8.64
CA ILE A 114 14.93 -12.40 7.68
C ILE A 114 14.33 -13.65 7.05
N VAL A 115 13.05 -13.91 7.31
CA VAL A 115 12.30 -15.09 6.85
C VAL A 115 11.18 -14.67 5.91
N GLU A 116 10.70 -15.59 5.09
CA GLU A 116 9.46 -15.38 4.33
C GLU A 116 8.29 -15.99 5.12
N ALA A 117 7.16 -15.28 5.14
CA ALA A 117 5.94 -15.77 5.75
C ALA A 117 4.73 -15.35 4.93
N THR A 118 3.72 -16.21 4.90
CA THR A 118 2.41 -15.90 4.30
C THR A 118 1.48 -15.40 5.40
N VAL A 119 0.88 -14.24 5.18
CA VAL A 119 -0.05 -13.58 6.10
C VAL A 119 -1.35 -13.22 5.40
N SER A 120 -2.38 -12.90 6.18
CA SER A 120 -3.62 -12.30 5.67
C SER A 120 -3.31 -10.97 5.00
N SER A 121 -3.73 -10.79 3.75
CA SER A 121 -3.60 -9.51 3.04
C SER A 121 -4.55 -8.44 3.58
N LEU A 122 -5.45 -8.80 4.49
CA LEU A 122 -6.40 -7.89 5.15
C LEU A 122 -5.87 -7.37 6.48
N SER A 123 -5.27 -8.23 7.30
CA SER A 123 -4.85 -7.88 8.67
C SER A 123 -3.35 -7.97 8.95
N GLY A 124 -2.58 -8.60 8.07
CA GLY A 124 -1.16 -8.91 8.30
C GLY A 124 -0.92 -9.99 9.35
N LYS A 125 -1.97 -10.70 9.82
CA LYS A 125 -1.91 -11.80 10.80
C LYS A 125 -1.78 -13.17 10.12
N LEU A 126 -1.63 -14.25 10.92
CA LEU A 126 -1.63 -15.61 10.37
C LEU A 126 -2.96 -15.89 9.65
N PRO A 127 -2.96 -16.44 8.43
CA PRO A 127 -4.21 -16.68 7.71
C PRO A 127 -5.09 -17.71 8.42
N SER A 128 -6.37 -17.37 8.63
CA SER A 128 -7.37 -18.36 9.03
C SER A 128 -7.80 -19.22 7.85
N GLU A 129 -8.60 -20.26 8.11
CA GLU A 129 -9.24 -21.06 7.05
C GLU A 129 -10.10 -20.18 6.13
N ALA A 130 -10.85 -19.23 6.70
CA ALA A 130 -11.71 -18.32 5.94
C ALA A 130 -10.88 -17.40 5.03
N THR A 131 -9.79 -16.83 5.55
CA THR A 131 -8.85 -16.00 4.78
C THR A 131 -8.20 -16.79 3.64
N SER A 132 -7.78 -18.02 3.93
CA SER A 132 -7.18 -18.93 2.96
C SER A 132 -8.16 -19.31 1.85
N LYS A 133 -9.39 -19.71 2.19
CA LYS A 133 -10.45 -20.01 1.20
C LYS A 133 -10.82 -18.80 0.34
N ALA A 134 -10.81 -17.61 0.93
CA ALA A 134 -11.07 -16.36 0.20
C ALA A 134 -9.89 -15.89 -0.67
N GLY A 135 -8.75 -16.60 -0.65
CA GLY A 135 -7.55 -16.24 -1.40
C GLY A 135 -6.93 -14.91 -0.97
N LYS A 136 -7.19 -14.45 0.27
CA LYS A 136 -6.71 -13.17 0.80
C LYS A 136 -5.35 -13.35 1.47
N LEU A 137 -4.40 -13.89 0.72
CA LEU A 137 -3.05 -14.22 1.19
C LEU A 137 -2.02 -13.31 0.54
N VAL A 138 -0.97 -12.95 1.29
CA VAL A 138 0.22 -12.28 0.78
C VAL A 138 1.46 -12.89 1.44
N THR A 139 2.48 -13.17 0.64
CA THR A 139 3.79 -13.61 1.13
C THR A 139 4.76 -12.45 1.05
N ASP A 140 5.47 -12.19 2.14
CA ASP A 140 6.46 -11.11 2.22
C ASP A 140 7.64 -11.53 3.12
N VAL A 141 8.67 -10.68 3.19
CA VAL A 141 9.82 -10.83 4.06
C VAL A 141 9.58 -10.21 5.43
N PHE A 142 9.95 -10.92 6.48
CA PHE A 142 9.76 -10.52 7.87
C PHE A 142 11.06 -10.66 8.64
N ASN A 143 11.24 -9.80 9.64
CA ASN A 143 12.12 -10.14 10.74
C ASN A 143 11.46 -11.27 11.55
N LYS A 144 12.13 -12.41 11.69
CA LYS A 144 11.64 -13.62 12.38
C LYS A 144 11.02 -13.32 13.75
N LYS A 145 11.56 -12.33 14.47
CA LYS A 145 11.06 -11.90 15.78
C LYS A 145 9.63 -11.34 15.74
N PHE A 146 9.22 -10.78 14.61
CA PHE A 146 7.94 -10.07 14.43
C PHE A 146 7.00 -10.77 13.46
N VAL A 147 7.28 -12.03 13.11
CA VAL A 147 6.31 -12.85 12.38
C VAL A 147 5.04 -12.96 13.23
N PRO A 148 3.86 -12.69 12.68
CA PRO A 148 2.61 -12.75 13.43
C PRO A 148 2.37 -14.17 13.97
N THR A 149 1.86 -14.24 15.20
CA THR A 149 1.47 -15.51 15.84
C THR A 149 -0.03 -15.60 16.10
N GLU A 150 -0.74 -14.47 16.01
CA GLU A 150 -2.19 -14.43 16.13
C GLU A 150 -2.83 -14.75 14.78
N GLU A 151 -3.94 -15.49 14.82
CA GLU A 151 -4.75 -15.80 13.64
C GLU A 151 -5.62 -14.60 13.24
N ASP A 152 -5.85 -14.49 11.93
CA ASP A 152 -6.71 -13.49 11.32
C ASP A 152 -8.18 -13.67 11.72
N ASN A 153 -8.77 -12.60 12.23
CA ASN A 153 -10.18 -12.54 12.61
C ASN A 153 -10.98 -11.52 11.78
N VAL A 154 -10.38 -10.99 10.70
CA VAL A 154 -11.02 -10.01 9.81
C VAL A 154 -11.90 -10.71 8.77
N MET A 155 -11.41 -11.77 8.14
CA MET A 155 -12.25 -12.59 7.25
C MET A 155 -13.03 -13.61 8.09
N VAL A 156 -14.36 -13.56 8.02
CA VAL A 156 -15.24 -14.47 8.76
C VAL A 156 -16.26 -15.11 7.84
N SER A 157 -16.64 -16.36 8.13
CA SER A 157 -17.80 -16.98 7.48
C SER A 157 -19.03 -16.71 8.33
N LEU A 158 -20.02 -16.03 7.76
CA LEU A 158 -21.29 -15.77 8.44
C LEU A 158 -22.46 -16.40 7.67
N PRO A 159 -23.47 -16.93 8.38
CA PRO A 159 -24.76 -17.25 7.78
C PRO A 159 -25.47 -15.95 7.43
N ILE A 160 -25.63 -15.67 6.14
CA ILE A 160 -26.22 -14.45 5.63
C ILE A 160 -27.53 -14.76 4.92
N ILE A 161 -28.49 -13.86 5.09
CA ILE A 161 -29.72 -13.81 4.31
C ILE A 161 -29.82 -12.47 3.58
N THR A 162 -30.31 -12.49 2.35
CA THR A 162 -30.56 -11.28 1.57
C THR A 162 -32.05 -10.98 1.57
N TYR A 163 -32.44 -9.83 2.11
CA TYR A 163 -33.81 -9.34 2.13
C TYR A 163 -33.86 -7.92 1.57
N ASN A 164 -34.74 -7.67 0.58
CA ASN A 164 -34.84 -6.39 -0.14
C ASN A 164 -33.48 -5.87 -0.68
N GLY A 165 -32.60 -6.79 -1.11
CA GLY A 165 -31.26 -6.45 -1.63
C GLY A 165 -30.24 -6.07 -0.56
N ILE A 166 -30.56 -6.23 0.73
CA ILE A 166 -29.67 -5.97 1.86
C ILE A 166 -29.30 -7.30 2.52
N ASN A 167 -28.02 -7.48 2.85
CA ASN A 167 -27.54 -8.66 3.56
C ASN A 167 -27.67 -8.46 5.07
N TYR A 168 -28.19 -9.47 5.76
CA TYR A 168 -28.32 -9.53 7.22
C TYR A 168 -27.69 -10.81 7.76
N ILE A 169 -27.31 -10.80 9.04
CA ILE A 169 -26.91 -12.02 9.76
C ILE A 169 -28.18 -12.85 10.01
N ALA A 170 -28.18 -14.13 9.61
CA ALA A 170 -29.32 -15.01 9.83
C ALA A 170 -29.53 -15.28 11.33
N GLN A 171 -30.79 -15.42 11.73
CA GLN A 171 -31.16 -15.83 13.10
C GLN A 171 -31.20 -17.35 13.22
N ASP A 172 -31.17 -17.87 14.45
CA ASP A 172 -31.23 -19.31 14.73
C ASP A 172 -32.48 -20.01 14.13
N GLY A 173 -33.61 -19.30 14.03
CA GLY A 173 -34.85 -19.80 13.43
C GLY A 173 -34.95 -19.65 11.91
N THR A 174 -33.97 -19.02 11.25
CA THR A 174 -34.04 -18.77 9.80
C THR A 174 -34.00 -20.08 9.03
N PRO A 175 -35.00 -20.40 8.17
CA PRO A 175 -35.02 -21.66 7.44
C PRO A 175 -33.77 -21.82 6.58
N SER A 176 -33.17 -23.01 6.62
CA SER A 176 -31.86 -23.28 6.00
C SER A 176 -31.82 -22.99 4.49
N GLU A 177 -32.95 -23.08 3.79
CA GLU A 177 -33.07 -22.75 2.36
C GLU A 177 -32.80 -21.27 2.03
N PHE A 178 -32.93 -20.36 3.01
CA PHE A 178 -32.66 -18.94 2.83
C PHE A 178 -31.30 -18.50 3.39
N VAL A 179 -30.57 -19.40 4.05
CA VAL A 179 -29.28 -19.10 4.67
C VAL A 179 -28.14 -19.46 3.71
N GLN A 180 -27.29 -18.47 3.42
CA GLN A 180 -26.07 -18.66 2.63
C GLN A 180 -24.85 -18.41 3.50
N GLN A 181 -23.94 -19.39 3.56
CA GLN A 181 -22.63 -19.18 4.18
C GLN A 181 -21.78 -18.32 3.24
N LYS A 182 -21.40 -17.13 3.69
CA LYS A 182 -20.57 -16.20 2.91
C LYS A 182 -19.38 -15.74 3.71
N SER A 183 -18.21 -15.75 3.07
CA SER A 183 -17.00 -15.12 3.60
C SER A 183 -17.08 -13.61 3.41
N VAL A 184 -16.99 -12.88 4.53
CA VAL A 184 -17.15 -11.42 4.59
C VAL A 184 -16.10 -10.80 5.49
N ILE A 185 -15.85 -9.51 5.28
CA ILE A 185 -14.86 -8.70 5.98
C ILE A 185 -15.53 -8.06 7.18
N LYS A 186 -15.18 -8.53 8.38
CA LYS A 186 -15.55 -7.91 9.65
C LYS A 186 -14.61 -6.74 9.93
N ARG A 187 -15.17 -5.52 9.90
CA ARG A 187 -14.45 -4.30 10.27
C ARG A 187 -14.68 -3.96 11.73
N GLU A 188 -13.68 -3.36 12.37
CA GLU A 188 -13.83 -2.80 13.72
C GLU A 188 -14.97 -1.76 13.77
N LYS A 189 -15.10 -0.96 12.70
CA LYS A 189 -16.18 -0.01 12.50
C LYS A 189 -16.89 -0.26 11.18
N PRO A 190 -18.20 -0.53 11.17
CA PRO A 190 -18.96 -0.73 9.94
C PRO A 190 -18.87 0.48 9.01
N LEU A 191 -18.81 0.24 7.69
CA LEU A 191 -18.73 1.30 6.68
C LEU A 191 -19.96 2.20 6.76
N GLY A 192 -21.15 1.67 7.06
CA GLY A 192 -22.35 2.49 7.26
C GLY A 192 -22.15 3.58 8.32
N THR A 193 -21.47 3.28 9.43
CA THR A 193 -21.13 4.25 10.47
C THR A 193 -20.08 5.23 9.98
N LEU A 194 -19.03 4.75 9.31
CA LEU A 194 -17.98 5.60 8.73
C LEU A 194 -18.54 6.58 7.69
N PHE A 195 -19.48 6.15 6.85
CA PHE A 195 -20.12 6.99 5.84
C PHE A 195 -21.01 8.08 6.46
N LYS A 196 -21.70 7.78 7.55
CA LYS A 196 -22.47 8.78 8.31
C LYS A 196 -21.54 9.85 8.90
N GLU A 197 -20.43 9.43 9.51
CA GLU A 197 -19.43 10.37 10.03
C GLU A 197 -18.77 11.20 8.93
N LEU A 198 -18.45 10.57 7.81
CA LEU A 198 -17.89 11.24 6.65
C LEU A 198 -18.88 12.27 6.09
N ALA A 199 -20.16 11.94 5.97
CA ALA A 199 -21.19 12.86 5.53
C ALA A 199 -21.25 14.11 6.43
N ASN A 200 -21.27 13.92 7.74
CA ASN A 200 -21.26 15.02 8.72
C ASN A 200 -19.98 15.87 8.63
N ALA A 201 -18.81 15.24 8.45
CA ALA A 201 -17.55 15.96 8.28
C ALA A 201 -17.54 16.79 6.98
N MET A 202 -18.15 16.29 5.90
CA MET A 202 -18.19 16.95 4.60
C MET A 202 -19.04 18.24 4.60
N GLU A 203 -19.99 18.37 5.52
CA GLU A 203 -20.73 19.64 5.71
C GLU A 203 -19.79 20.81 6.06
N ARG A 204 -18.68 20.53 6.73
CA ARG A 204 -17.66 21.53 7.12
C ARG A 204 -16.67 21.85 5.99
N VAL A 205 -16.66 21.06 4.92
CA VAL A 205 -15.80 21.27 3.74
C VAL A 205 -16.49 22.25 2.80
N LYS A 206 -15.73 23.15 2.15
CA LYS A 206 -16.28 24.06 1.13
C LYS A 206 -16.85 23.26 -0.05
N ALA A 207 -17.99 23.68 -0.61
CA ALA A 207 -18.74 22.93 -1.62
C ALA A 207 -17.91 22.57 -2.87
N ASP A 208 -17.05 23.48 -3.32
CA ASP A 208 -16.12 23.30 -4.45
C ASP A 208 -15.06 22.21 -4.24
N ARG A 209 -14.80 21.85 -2.98
CA ARG A 209 -13.85 20.79 -2.58
C ARG A 209 -14.54 19.50 -2.13
N ARG A 210 -15.88 19.47 -2.07
CA ARG A 210 -16.62 18.26 -1.68
C ARG A 210 -16.59 17.23 -2.81
N ARG A 211 -16.36 15.96 -2.45
CA ARG A 211 -16.56 14.79 -3.31
C ARG A 211 -17.82 14.05 -2.85
N SER A 212 -18.43 13.27 -3.73
CA SER A 212 -19.53 12.37 -3.35
C SER A 212 -19.03 11.31 -2.37
N LEU A 213 -19.92 10.76 -1.53
CA LEU A 213 -19.55 9.66 -0.62
C LEU A 213 -19.06 8.43 -1.39
N ASP A 214 -19.59 8.20 -2.59
CA ASP A 214 -19.20 7.10 -3.46
C ASP A 214 -17.71 7.12 -3.84
N PHE A 215 -17.10 8.32 -3.92
CA PHE A 215 -15.67 8.47 -4.14
C PHE A 215 -14.81 7.80 -3.07
N TYR A 216 -15.35 7.67 -1.84
CA TYR A 216 -14.66 7.12 -0.69
C TYR A 216 -15.01 5.64 -0.42
N ARG A 217 -15.81 4.99 -1.29
CA ARG A 217 -16.08 3.55 -1.18
C ARG A 217 -14.80 2.76 -1.43
N PRO A 218 -14.38 1.90 -0.46
CA PRO A 218 -13.23 1.05 -0.68
C PRO A 218 -13.57 -0.03 -1.72
N LYS A 219 -12.55 -0.60 -2.35
CA LYS A 219 -12.74 -1.59 -3.43
C LYS A 219 -13.47 -2.86 -2.97
N ASP A 220 -13.35 -3.18 -1.69
CA ASP A 220 -13.94 -4.32 -0.99
C ASP A 220 -15.25 -3.96 -0.27
N TYR A 221 -15.92 -2.85 -0.65
CA TYR A 221 -17.19 -2.41 -0.03
C TYR A 221 -18.26 -3.51 -0.04
N GLN A 222 -18.35 -4.30 -1.12
CA GLN A 222 -19.36 -5.37 -1.28
C GLN A 222 -19.07 -6.63 -0.45
N ASP A 223 -17.86 -6.74 0.08
CA ASP A 223 -17.42 -7.87 0.88
C ASP A 223 -17.63 -7.62 2.38
N GLU A 224 -18.20 -6.47 2.78
CA GLU A 224 -18.42 -6.14 4.18
C GLU A 224 -19.41 -7.10 4.87
N ALA A 225 -19.09 -7.47 6.11
CA ALA A 225 -19.97 -8.22 6.98
C ALA A 225 -21.23 -7.39 7.32
N PRO A 226 -22.44 -7.96 7.22
CA PRO A 226 -23.65 -7.31 7.69
C PRO A 226 -23.52 -6.82 9.13
N ALA A 227 -23.97 -5.60 9.39
CA ALA A 227 -23.95 -5.01 10.73
C ALA A 227 -25.17 -5.43 11.58
N GLU A 228 -26.25 -5.85 10.93
CA GLU A 228 -27.54 -6.12 11.56
C GLU A 228 -27.95 -7.58 11.32
N THR A 229 -28.61 -8.16 12.33
CA THR A 229 -29.33 -9.43 12.20
C THR A 229 -30.62 -9.22 11.41
N ASP A 230 -31.13 -10.28 10.79
CA ASP A 230 -32.41 -10.23 10.06
C ASP A 230 -33.49 -9.63 10.98
N PRO A 231 -34.17 -8.54 10.59
CA PRO A 231 -35.17 -7.89 11.45
C PRO A 231 -36.51 -8.63 11.48
N ARG A 232 -36.70 -9.67 10.66
CA ARG A 232 -37.92 -10.45 10.63
C ARG A 232 -38.03 -11.31 11.88
N THR A 233 -39.23 -11.42 12.40
CA THR A 233 -39.61 -12.34 13.49
C THR A 233 -40.64 -13.31 12.95
N ASP A 234 -40.67 -14.52 13.49
CA ASP A 234 -41.73 -15.51 13.21
C ASP A 234 -43.12 -15.01 13.63
#